data_AF-A0A7S2FGK8-F1
#
_entry.id   AF-A0A7S2FGK8-F1
#
_cell.length_a   1.000
_cell.length_b   1.000
_cell.length_c   1.000
_cell.angle_alpha   90.00
_cell.angle_beta   90.00
_cell.angle_gamma   90.00
#
_symmetry.space_group_name_H-M   'P 1'
#
loop_
_entity.id
_entity.type
_entity.pdbx_description
1 polymer ?
#
loop_
_entity_poly.entity_id
_entity_poly.type
_entity_poly.pdbx_seq_one_letter_code
_entity_poly.pdbx_strand_id
1 'polypeptide(L)'
;ELVWTYAPEREQGEEMPDTASLYDGAVYCSTTHGRIFAVSMETGKELWKTKLESCDGNNGWVNVFDGVVITGSKAEGVRRGLPQPDKLADQFVTGLNASTG
;
A
#
# COMPACT_ATOMS: atom_id res chain seq x y z
N GLU A 1 -12.00 -11.03 -22.83
CA GLU A 1 -11.61 -12.30 -22.17
C GLU A 1 -11.01 -11.96 -20.82
N LEU A 2 -11.26 -12.78 -19.79
CA LEU A 2 -10.63 -12.62 -18.47
C LEU A 2 -9.20 -13.19 -18.54
N VAL A 3 -8.19 -12.37 -18.25
CA VAL A 3 -6.77 -12.78 -18.36
C VAL A 3 -6.28 -13.47 -17.07
N TRP A 4 -6.53 -12.85 -15.91
CA TRP A 4 -6.24 -13.43 -14.59
C TRP A 4 -7.04 -12.72 -13.50
N THR A 5 -7.13 -13.36 -12.33
CA THR A 5 -7.65 -12.78 -11.09
C THR A 5 -6.62 -13.00 -10.00
N TYR A 6 -6.28 -11.93 -9.27
CA TYR A 6 -5.48 -12.01 -8.06
C TYR A 6 -6.38 -11.81 -6.84
N ALA A 7 -6.20 -12.66 -5.83
CA ALA A 7 -6.88 -12.57 -4.54
C ALA A 7 -5.82 -12.54 -3.43
N PRO A 8 -5.59 -11.40 -2.76
CA PRO A 8 -4.61 -11.32 -1.69
C PRO A 8 -5.09 -12.13 -0.47
N GLU A 9 -4.13 -12.74 0.23
CA GLU A 9 -4.37 -13.21 1.59
C GLU A 9 -4.69 -12.01 2.49
N ARG A 10 -5.85 -12.06 3.16
CA ARG A 10 -6.35 -10.97 3.99
C ARG A 10 -6.92 -11.45 5.32
N GLU A 11 -6.90 -10.55 6.29
CA GLU A 11 -7.58 -10.71 7.58
C GLU A 11 -9.08 -10.37 7.45
N GLN A 12 -9.89 -10.84 8.39
CA GLN A 12 -11.29 -10.44 8.46
C GLN A 12 -11.40 -8.93 8.69
N GLY A 13 -12.23 -8.26 7.88
CA GLY A 13 -12.39 -6.79 7.93
C GLY A 13 -11.35 -6.02 7.12
N GLU A 14 -10.35 -6.68 6.54
CA GLU A 14 -9.41 -6.05 5.62
C GLU A 14 -10.04 -5.90 4.23
N GLU A 15 -9.95 -4.69 3.69
CA GLU A 15 -10.47 -4.30 2.38
C GLU A 15 -9.30 -3.87 1.50
N MET A 16 -9.51 -4.00 0.19
CA MET A 16 -8.59 -3.55 -0.84
C MET A 16 -9.29 -2.42 -1.60
N PRO A 17 -8.62 -1.28 -1.86
CA PRO A 17 -9.23 -0.17 -2.57
C PRO A 17 -9.52 -0.55 -4.03
N ASP A 18 -10.50 0.14 -4.62
CA ASP A 18 -10.98 -0.13 -5.98
C ASP A 18 -9.97 0.21 -7.08
N THR A 19 -8.93 0.99 -6.78
CA THR A 19 -7.91 1.40 -7.76
C THR A 19 -6.50 1.01 -7.33
N ALA A 20 -5.70 0.67 -8.34
CA ALA A 20 -4.30 0.31 -8.22
C ALA A 20 -3.45 1.22 -9.12
N SER A 21 -2.14 1.31 -8.84
CA SER A 21 -1.20 2.01 -9.71
C SER A 21 -0.40 1.03 -10.57
N LEU A 22 0.02 1.50 -11.74
CA LEU A 22 0.67 0.68 -12.76
C LEU A 22 2.08 1.24 -13.04
N TYR A 23 3.09 0.37 -13.02
CA TYR A 23 4.45 0.75 -13.40
C TYR A 23 5.25 -0.50 -13.81
N ASP A 24 6.03 -0.40 -14.88
CA ASP A 24 6.99 -1.42 -15.33
C ASP A 24 6.48 -2.88 -15.31
N GLY A 25 5.30 -3.10 -15.89
CA GLY A 25 4.71 -4.44 -15.98
C GLY A 25 4.12 -5.00 -14.68
N ALA A 26 4.00 -4.19 -13.63
CA ALA A 26 3.38 -4.57 -12.37
C ALA A 26 2.21 -3.65 -11.95
N VAL A 27 1.22 -4.25 -11.29
CA VAL A 27 0.13 -3.60 -10.57
C VAL A 27 0.53 -3.46 -9.12
N TYR A 28 0.43 -2.26 -8.56
CA TYR A 28 0.71 -1.95 -7.16
C TYR A 28 -0.59 -1.57 -6.46
N CYS A 29 -0.86 -2.21 -5.33
CA CYS A 29 -2.05 -1.91 -4.53
C CYS A 29 -1.75 -2.02 -3.04
N SER A 30 -2.70 -1.57 -2.23
CA SER A 30 -2.65 -1.57 -0.78
C SER A 30 -3.87 -2.27 -0.19
N THR A 31 -3.89 -2.47 1.12
CA THR A 31 -5.09 -2.83 1.87
C THR A 31 -5.31 -1.86 3.01
N THR A 32 -6.52 -1.87 3.58
CA THR A 32 -6.87 -1.10 4.78
C THR A 32 -5.99 -1.45 5.98
N HIS A 33 -5.47 -2.68 6.06
CA HIS A 33 -4.56 -3.07 7.14
C HIS A 33 -3.09 -2.81 6.79
N GLY A 34 -2.79 -2.12 5.69
CA GLY A 34 -1.44 -1.70 5.35
C GLY A 34 -0.55 -2.77 4.73
N ARG A 35 -1.14 -3.79 4.10
CA ARG A 35 -0.39 -4.65 3.17
C ARG A 35 -0.24 -3.90 1.87
N ILE A 36 1.00 -3.64 1.45
CA ILE A 36 1.33 -3.09 0.13
C ILE A 36 1.91 -4.23 -0.68
N PHE A 37 1.49 -4.37 -1.93
CA PHE A 37 1.93 -5.51 -2.75
C PHE A 37 2.01 -5.13 -4.22
N ALA A 38 2.78 -5.93 -4.94
CA ALA A 38 2.90 -5.87 -6.39
C ALA A 38 2.47 -7.18 -7.03
N VAL A 39 1.81 -7.09 -8.19
CA VAL A 39 1.35 -8.24 -8.98
C VAL A 39 1.83 -8.07 -10.42
N SER A 40 2.36 -9.13 -11.02
CA SER A 40 2.73 -9.15 -12.43
C SER A 40 1.51 -8.92 -13.32
N MET A 41 1.55 -7.94 -14.21
CA MET A 41 0.48 -7.71 -15.19
C MET A 41 0.35 -8.85 -16.20
N GLU A 42 1.45 -9.56 -16.48
CA GLU A 42 1.47 -10.69 -17.41
C GLU A 42 0.82 -11.94 -16.82
N THR A 43 1.15 -12.26 -15.57
CA THR A 43 0.82 -13.58 -14.98
C THR A 43 -0.21 -13.53 -13.86
N GLY A 44 -0.51 -12.35 -13.30
CA GLY A 44 -1.37 -12.21 -12.13
C GLY A 44 -0.74 -12.72 -10.82
N LYS A 45 0.55 -13.09 -10.82
CA LYS A 45 1.26 -13.57 -9.62
C LYS A 45 1.78 -12.42 -8.76
N GLU A 46 1.69 -12.58 -7.44
CA GLU A 46 2.35 -11.69 -6.46
C GLU A 46 3.85 -11.68 -6.71
N LEU A 47 4.42 -10.49 -6.89
CA LEU A 47 5.86 -10.26 -7.02
C LEU A 47 6.49 -10.05 -5.64
N TRP A 48 5.83 -9.25 -4.80
CA TRP A 48 6.23 -8.99 -3.42
C TRP A 48 5.05 -8.45 -2.61
N LYS A 49 5.22 -8.48 -1.28
CA LYS A 49 4.30 -7.90 -0.31
C LYS A 49 5.04 -7.38 0.92
N THR A 50 4.74 -6.15 1.31
CA THR A 50 5.31 -5.46 2.48
C THR A 50 4.18 -5.07 3.43
N LYS A 51 4.38 -5.31 4.73
CA LYS A 51 3.44 -4.88 5.77
C LYS A 51 3.93 -3.59 6.39
N LEU A 52 3.15 -2.52 6.24
CA LEU A 52 3.31 -1.27 6.97
C LEU A 52 2.28 -1.20 8.10
N GLU A 53 2.58 -0.42 9.14
CA GLU A 53 1.55 -0.06 10.12
C GLU A 53 0.47 0.81 9.46
N SER A 54 -0.80 0.44 9.59
CA SER A 54 -1.92 1.22 9.08
C SER A 54 -2.40 2.28 10.05
N CYS A 55 -2.70 3.49 9.56
CA CYS A 55 -3.48 4.47 10.32
C CYS A 55 -4.96 4.14 10.16
N ASP A 56 -5.64 3.84 11.27
CA ASP A 56 -7.10 3.76 11.36
C ASP A 56 -7.78 2.86 10.32
N GLY A 57 -7.08 1.82 9.85
CA GLY A 57 -7.60 0.93 8.83
C GLY A 57 -7.61 1.55 7.43
N ASN A 58 -6.74 2.50 7.11
CA ASN A 58 -6.61 3.02 5.75
C ASN A 58 -5.19 3.51 5.44
N ASN A 59 -4.49 2.85 4.52
CA ASN A 59 -3.18 3.30 4.00
C ASN A 59 -3.32 4.14 2.73
N GLY A 60 -4.56 4.42 2.32
CA GLY A 60 -4.89 5.15 1.11
C GLY A 60 -4.51 4.39 -0.16
N TRP A 61 -4.54 5.13 -1.26
CA TRP A 61 -4.11 4.66 -2.56
C TRP A 61 -2.59 4.77 -2.69
N VAL A 62 -1.99 3.78 -3.35
CA VAL A 62 -0.58 3.81 -3.74
C VAL A 62 -0.42 4.55 -5.06
N ASN A 63 0.64 5.35 -5.16
CA ASN A 63 1.15 5.89 -6.42
C ASN A 63 2.51 5.24 -6.72
N VAL A 64 2.88 5.09 -7.98
CA VAL A 64 4.23 4.64 -8.33
C VAL A 64 4.79 5.45 -9.50
N PHE A 65 6.03 5.89 -9.35
CA PHE A 65 6.78 6.59 -10.38
C PHE A 65 8.27 6.42 -10.15
N ASP A 66 9.05 6.33 -11.23
CA ASP A 66 10.52 6.24 -11.21
C ASP A 66 11.05 5.20 -10.20
N GLY A 67 10.42 4.03 -10.16
CA GLY A 67 10.82 2.92 -9.30
C GLY A 67 10.47 3.09 -7.81
N VAL A 68 9.66 4.08 -7.43
CA VAL A 68 9.24 4.31 -6.05
C VAL A 68 7.73 4.21 -5.92
N VAL A 69 7.26 3.31 -5.05
CA VAL A 69 5.86 3.22 -4.63
C VAL A 69 5.65 4.13 -3.42
N ILE A 70 4.78 5.12 -3.55
CA ILE A 70 4.46 6.09 -2.49
C ILE A 70 3.08 5.78 -1.91
N THR A 71 3.02 5.70 -0.58
CA THR A 71 1.78 5.46 0.18
C THR A 71 1.77 6.18 1.52
N GLY A 72 0.59 6.32 2.12
CA GLY A 72 0.45 6.73 3.50
C GLY A 72 0.75 5.57 4.46
N SER A 73 1.46 5.85 5.54
CA SER A 73 1.67 4.88 6.61
C SER A 73 1.54 5.53 7.98
N LYS A 74 1.37 4.69 9.01
CA LYS A 74 1.16 5.19 10.35
C LYS A 74 2.37 5.88 10.92
N ALA A 75 2.14 7.08 11.47
CA ALA A 75 3.17 7.77 12.22
C ALA A 75 3.49 7.01 13.52
N GLU A 76 4.78 6.79 13.78
CA GLU A 76 5.27 6.07 14.96
C GLU A 76 5.62 7.01 16.13
N GLY A 77 5.71 6.43 17.33
CA GLY A 77 6.18 7.12 18.54
C GLY A 77 5.28 8.27 18.99
N VAL A 78 5.88 9.43 19.28
CA VAL A 78 5.18 10.64 19.78
C VAL A 78 4.16 11.22 18.79
N ARG A 79 4.20 10.78 17.52
CA ARG A 79 3.38 11.28 16.41
C ARG A 79 2.09 10.49 16.19
N ARG A 80 1.87 9.40 16.93
CA ARG A 80 0.70 8.52 16.74
C ARG A 80 -0.61 9.17 17.21
N GLY A 81 -1.57 9.32 16.30
CA GLY A 81 -3.00 9.24 16.58
C GLY A 81 -3.76 10.49 17.02
N LEU A 82 -3.18 11.68 17.13
CA LEU A 82 -3.97 12.90 17.39
C LEU A 82 -3.34 14.14 16.75
N PRO A 83 -4.08 14.89 15.91
CA PRO A 83 -3.70 16.25 15.56
C PRO A 83 -3.70 17.10 16.85
N GLN A 84 -2.54 17.64 17.22
CA GLN A 84 -2.40 18.58 18.34
C GLN A 84 -1.76 19.87 17.82
N PRO A 85 -2.00 21.03 18.46
CA PRO A 85 -1.47 22.32 18.00
C PRO A 85 0.07 22.36 17.83
N ASP A 86 0.78 21.45 18.51
CA ASP A 86 2.23 21.31 18.54
C ASP A 86 2.74 19.98 17.92
N LYS A 87 1.86 19.18 17.30
CA LYS A 87 2.22 17.90 16.68
C LYS A 87 2.24 17.94 15.15
N LEU A 88 3.15 17.16 14.59
CA LEU A 88 3.25 16.85 13.16
C LEU A 88 2.09 15.95 12.70
N ALA A 89 1.95 15.77 11.38
CA ALA A 89 0.92 14.93 10.76
C ALA A 89 0.82 13.53 11.40
N ASP A 90 -0.40 12.99 11.42
CA ASP A 90 -0.77 11.68 11.94
C ASP A 90 -0.37 10.51 11.00
N GLN A 91 0.14 10.83 9.82
CA GLN A 91 0.66 9.89 8.83
C GLN A 91 2.07 10.26 8.36
N PHE A 92 2.83 9.25 7.96
CA PHE A 92 4.04 9.41 7.15
C PHE A 92 3.72 9.20 5.67
N VAL A 93 4.51 9.86 4.82
CA VAL A 93 4.65 9.48 3.41
C VAL A 93 5.78 8.45 3.33
N THR A 94 5.46 7.24 2.89
CA THR A 94 6.42 6.14 2.78
C THR A 94 6.67 5.81 1.32
N GLY A 95 7.96 5.77 0.95
CA GLY A 95 8.43 5.26 -0.32
C GLY A 95 8.95 3.83 -0.17
N LEU A 96 8.47 2.91 -0.99
CA LEU A 96 8.98 1.54 -1.13
C LEU A 96 9.65 1.41 -2.50
N ASN A 97 10.67 0.55 -2.60
CA ASN A 97 11.27 0.24 -3.89
C ASN A 97 10.29 -0.61 -4.71
N ALA A 98 9.99 -0.21 -5.95
CA ALA A 98 8.98 -0.85 -6.79
C ALA A 98 9.31 -2.32 -7.16
N SER A 99 10.59 -2.71 -7.12
CA SER A 99 11.03 -4.07 -7.43
C SER A 99 11.12 -4.98 -6.21
N THR A 100 11.34 -4.43 -5.01
CA THR A 100 11.59 -5.24 -3.80
C THR A 100 10.57 -5.09 -2.68
N GLY A 101 9.71 -4.07 -2.76
CA GLY A 101 8.79 -3.70 -1.69
C GLY A 101 9.46 -3.08 -0.49
#